data_AF-A0A1D7V0R7-F1
#
_entry.id   AF-A0A1D7V0R7-F1
#
_cell.length_a   1.000
_cell.length_b   1.000
_cell.length_c   1.000
_cell.angle_alpha   90.00
_cell.angle_beta   90.00
_cell.angle_gamma   90.00
#
_symmetry.space_group_name_H-M   'P 1'
#
loop_
_entity.id
_entity.type
_entity.pdbx_description
1 polymer ?
#
loop_
_entity_poly.entity_id
_entity_poly.type
_entity_poly.pdbx_seq_one_letter_code
_entity_poly.pdbx_strand_id
1 'polypeptide(L)' 'MNTILHYIIPHTVGIILIAIGWYVSILNVGLTRFTENVLLSKWTVGGLILILIGAYLPEIWIGTRNLFKKD' A
#
# COMPACT_ATOMS: atom_id res chain seq x y z
N MET A 1 -4.71 23.31 -11.67
CA MET A 1 -3.79 22.40 -10.95
C MET A 1 -3.14 21.48 -11.97
N ASN A 2 -1.80 21.54 -12.15
CA ASN A 2 -1.07 20.85 -13.22
C ASN A 2 -1.52 19.39 -13.36
N THR A 3 -1.80 18.93 -14.58
CA THR A 3 -2.23 17.56 -14.91
C THR A 3 -1.34 16.51 -14.25
N ILE A 4 -0.04 16.81 -14.14
CA ILE A 4 1.00 16.01 -13.49
C ILE A 4 0.73 15.74 -12.00
N LEU A 5 0.29 16.75 -11.23
CA LEU A 5 0.02 16.59 -9.79
C LEU A 5 -1.10 15.57 -9.52
N HIS A 6 -2.05 15.44 -10.44
CA HIS A 6 -3.14 14.48 -10.32
C HIS A 6 -2.69 13.02 -10.49
N TYR A 7 -1.55 12.80 -11.15
CA TYR A 7 -0.96 11.46 -11.27
C TYR A 7 0.04 11.20 -10.14
N ILE A 8 0.81 12.21 -9.73
CA ILE A 8 1.80 12.06 -8.67
C ILE A 8 1.14 11.78 -7.33
N ILE A 9 0.11 12.53 -6.94
CA ILE A 9 -0.50 12.41 -5.60
C ILE A 9 -0.98 10.97 -5.32
N PRO A 10 -1.80 10.32 -6.17
CA PRO A 10 -2.25 8.95 -5.92
C PRO A 10 -1.10 7.95 -5.82
N HIS A 11 -0.08 8.08 -6.69
CA HIS A 11 1.09 7.20 -6.67
C HIS A 11 1.93 7.41 -5.41
N THR A 12 2.14 8.65 -4.98
CA THR A 12 2.85 8.95 -3.73
C THR A 12 2.13 8.34 -2.53
N VAL A 13 0.80 8.48 -2.46
CA VAL A 13 0.00 7.87 -1.38
C VAL A 13 0.11 6.33 -1.43
N GLY A 14 0.03 5.73 -2.63
CA GLY A 14 0.22 4.30 -2.82
C GLY A 14 1.58 3.80 -2.36
N ILE A 15 2.66 4.50 -2.71
CA ILE A 15 4.04 4.18 -2.29
C ILE A 15 4.18 4.26 -0.76
N ILE A 16 3.59 5.27 -0.12
CA ILE A 16 3.62 5.41 1.34
C ILE A 16 2.92 4.21 2.01
N LEU A 17 1.75 3.79 1.50
CA LEU A 17 1.04 2.62 2.01
C LEU A 17 1.84 1.34 1.85
N ILE A 18 2.49 1.16 0.70
CA ILE A 18 3.39 0.02 0.45
C ILE A 18 4.56 0.03 1.44
N ALA A 19 5.21 1.18 1.64
CA ALA A 19 6.33 1.31 2.58
C ALA A 19 5.92 0.98 4.03
N ILE A 20 4.73 1.41 4.45
CA ILE A 20 4.19 1.07 5.78
C ILE A 20 3.89 -0.42 5.89
N GLY A 21 3.22 -1.02 4.89
CA GLY A 21 2.89 -2.46 4.92
C GLY A 21 4.13 -3.34 4.90
N TRP A 22 5.14 -2.94 4.13
CA TRP A 22 6.46 -3.56 4.11
C TRP A 22 7.16 -3.47 5.48
N TYR A 23 7.20 -2.27 6.07
CA TYR A 23 7.79 -2.05 7.39
C TYR A 23 7.14 -2.92 8.47
N VAL A 24 5.81 -2.96 8.52
CA VAL A 24 5.05 -3.81 9.45
C VAL A 24 5.39 -5.29 9.25
N SER A 25 5.48 -5.74 7.99
CA SER A 25 5.78 -7.14 7.66
C SER A 25 7.20 -7.52 8.11
N ILE A 26 8.19 -6.68 7.83
CA ILE A 26 9.59 -6.94 8.22
C ILE A 26 9.77 -6.89 9.72
N LEU A 27 9.22 -5.90 10.41
CA LEU A 27 9.35 -5.82 11.86
C LEU A 27 8.78 -7.07 12.52
N ASN A 28 7.59 -7.52 12.08
CA ASN A 28 6.98 -8.68 12.69
C ASN A 28 7.74 -9.97 12.38
N VAL A 29 8.18 -10.22 11.15
CA VAL A 29 9.00 -11.42 10.87
C VAL A 29 10.35 -11.32 11.58
N GLY A 30 10.99 -10.16 11.54
CA GLY A 30 12.32 -9.92 12.07
C GLY A 30 12.38 -10.04 13.59
N LEU A 31 11.42 -9.45 14.31
CA LEU A 31 11.35 -9.53 15.77
C LEU A 31 10.85 -10.91 16.22
N THR A 32 9.82 -11.45 15.56
CA THR A 32 9.21 -12.71 16.00
C THR A 32 10.12 -13.91 15.74
N ARG A 33 11.01 -13.85 14.74
CA ARG A 33 12.02 -14.90 14.47
C ARG A 33 12.90 -15.26 15.67
N PHE A 34 13.14 -14.32 16.59
CA PHE A 34 13.97 -14.56 17.77
C PHE A 34 13.21 -15.17 18.95
N THR A 35 11.87 -15.18 18.89
CA THR A 35 11.01 -15.70 19.97
C THR A 35 10.15 -16.89 19.54
N GLU A 36 9.73 -16.94 18.27
CA GLU A 36 8.87 -17.98 17.70
C GLU A 36 9.27 -18.28 16.26
N ASN A 37 9.28 -19.56 15.85
CA ASN A 37 9.55 -19.98 14.46
C ASN A 37 8.31 -19.81 13.55
N VAL A 38 7.58 -18.70 13.70
CA VAL A 38 6.35 -18.43 12.95
C VAL A 38 6.64 -17.34 11.91
N LEU A 39 6.81 -17.76 10.65
CA LEU A 39 7.07 -16.88 9.51
C LEU A 39 5.81 -16.13 9.03
N LEU A 40 4.62 -16.71 9.25
CA LEU A 40 3.34 -16.14 8.84
C LEU A 40 2.50 -15.84 10.08
N SER A 41 2.31 -14.55 10.36
CA SER A 41 1.49 -14.05 11.45
C SER A 41 0.36 -13.15 10.93
N LYS A 42 -0.61 -12.83 11.79
CA LYS A 42 -1.69 -11.89 11.45
C LYS A 42 -1.16 -10.55 10.94
N TRP A 43 -0.01 -10.11 11.47
CA TRP A 43 0.64 -8.87 11.09
C TRP A 43 1.33 -8.92 9.73
N THR A 44 1.92 -10.05 9.34
CA THR A 44 2.49 -10.20 8.00
C THR A 44 1.42 -10.25 6.94
N VAL A 45 0.29 -10.91 7.24
CA VAL A 45 -0.89 -10.91 6.35
C VAL A 45 -1.50 -9.50 6.27
N GLY A 46 -1.62 -8.80 7.40
CA GLY A 46 -2.09 -7.42 7.42
C GLY A 46 -1.19 -6.46 6.63
N GLY A 47 0.13 -6.60 6.78
CA GLY A 47 1.12 -5.83 6.01
C GLY A 47 1.04 -6.12 4.51
N LEU A 48 0.84 -7.38 4.12
CA LEU A 48 0.61 -7.77 2.72
C LEU A 48 -0.67 -7.14 2.15
N ILE A 49 -1.78 -7.18 2.90
CA ILE A 49 -3.03 -6.53 2.48
C ILE A 49 -2.82 -5.03 2.27
N LEU A 50 -2.08 -4.38 3.17
CA LEU A 50 -1.78 -2.95 3.06
C LEU A 50 -0.93 -2.62 1.82
N ILE A 51 0.05 -3.47 1.49
CA ILE A 51 0.84 -3.34 0.26
C ILE A 51 -0.06 -3.46 -0.97
N LEU A 52 -0.97 -4.44 -1.00
CA LEU A 52 -1.89 -4.63 -2.13
C LEU A 52 -2.82 -3.42 -2.29
N ILE A 53 -3.37 -2.91 -1.19
CA ILE A 53 -4.19 -1.69 -1.21
C ILE A 53 -3.37 -0.52 -1.76
N GLY A 54 -2.15 -0.31 -1.26
CA GLY A 54 -1.26 0.75 -1.74
C GLY A 54 -0.91 0.62 -3.22
N ALA A 55 -0.76 -0.59 -3.74
CA ALA A 55 -0.44 -0.85 -5.14
C ALA A 55 -1.62 -0.53 -6.09
N TYR A 56 -2.86 -0.86 -5.68
CA TYR A 56 -4.05 -0.64 -6.51
C TYR A 56 -4.72 0.72 -6.30
N LEU A 57 -4.44 1.42 -5.20
CA LEU A 57 -5.01 2.73 -4.89
C LEU A 57 -4.83 3.76 -6.02
N PRO A 58 -3.64 3.90 -6.67
CA PRO A 58 -3.45 4.87 -7.74
C PRO A 58 -4.36 4.62 -8.95
N GLU A 59 -4.50 3.36 -9.36
CA GLU A 59 -5.36 2.97 -10.48
C GLU A 59 -6.84 3.22 -10.18
N ILE A 60 -7.30 2.83 -8.98
CA ILE A 60 -8.69 3.04 -8.56
C ILE A 60 -8.99 4.54 -8.49
N TRP A 61 -8.08 5.34 -7.94
CA TRP A 61 -8.25 6.79 -7.83
C TRP A 61 -8.33 7.47 -9.20
N ILE A 62 -7.39 7.15 -10.10
CA ILE A 62 -7.35 7.76 -11.44
C ILE A 62 -8.55 7.27 -12.26
N GLY A 63 -8.87 5.98 -12.20
CA GLY A 63 -9.98 5.35 -12.90
C GLY A 63 -11.33 5.95 -12.51
N THR A 64 -11.63 5.99 -11.21
CA THR A 64 -12.89 6.58 -10.70
C THR A 64 -13.01 8.05 -11.10
N ARG A 65 -11.94 8.84 -10.96
CA ARG A 65 -11.97 10.25 -11.36
C ARG A 65 -12.24 10.44 -12.85
N ASN A 66 -11.67 9.60 -13.71
CA ASN A 66 -11.90 9.68 -15.16
C ASN A 66 -13.33 9.31 -15.53
N LEU A 67 -13.97 8.39 -14.79
CA LEU A 67 -15.39 8.09 -14.93
C LEU A 67 -16.26 9.32 -14.63
N PHE A 68 -15.99 10.04 -13.54
CA PHE A 68 -16.78 11.23 -13.13
C PHE A 68 -16.49 12.51 -13.93
N LYS A 69 -15.47 12.52 -14.79
CA LYS A 69 -15.15 13.66 -15.67
C LYS A 69 -15.78 13.58 -17.05
N LYS A 70 -16.54 12.51 -17.34
CA LYS A 70 -17.11 12.25 -18.66
C LYS A 70 -18.49 12.90 -18.87
N ASP A 71 -19.00 13.61 -17.87
CA ASP A 71 -20.19 14.48 -17.94
C ASP A 71 -19.78 15.95 -18.05
#